data_AF-A0A4U9WAP1-F1
#
_entry.id   AF-A0A4U9WAP1-F1
#
_cell.length_a   1.000
_cell.length_b   1.000
_cell.length_c   1.000
_cell.angle_alpha   90.00
_cell.angle_beta   90.00
_cell.angle_gamma   90.00
#
_symmetry.space_group_name_H-M   'P 1'
#
loop_
_entity.id
_entity.type
_entity.pdbx_description
1 polymer ?
#
loop_
_entity_poly.entity_id
_entity_poly.type
_entity_poly.pdbx_seq_one_letter_code
_entity_poly.pdbx_strand_id
1 'polypeptide(L)'
;MIRPVAGAIGKGVQKEYLDKQIATHRDYLEQHLNKSTWFVGNEFSAADIQMSFPVEALAGRGGLEGCPKLQDYLQRIHARPAYQRALEQGGRLACWVEGLNYTR
;
A
#
# COMPACT_ATOMS: atom_id res chain seq x y z
N MET A 1 -2.10 -4.44 -40.02
CA MET A 1 -1.12 -4.66 -38.94
C MET A 1 -0.85 -3.34 -38.20
N ILE A 2 -1.66 -2.97 -37.19
CA ILE A 2 -1.44 -1.75 -36.37
C ILE A 2 -1.69 -2.02 -34.85
N ARG A 3 -2.25 -3.19 -34.51
CA ARG A 3 -2.68 -3.56 -33.16
C ARG A 3 -1.59 -3.52 -32.06
N PRO A 4 -0.31 -3.89 -32.28
CA PRO A 4 0.66 -3.89 -31.18
C PRO A 4 1.10 -2.48 -30.77
N VAL A 5 1.12 -1.52 -31.71
CA VAL A 5 1.60 -0.15 -31.45
C VAL A 5 0.58 0.67 -30.65
N ALA A 6 -0.71 0.55 -30.96
CA ALA A 6 -1.78 1.18 -30.18
C ALA A 6 -1.82 0.64 -28.73
N GLY A 7 -1.56 -0.66 -28.52
CA GLY A 7 -1.46 -1.25 -27.20
C GLY A 7 -0.25 -0.76 -26.40
N ALA A 8 0.89 -0.49 -27.04
CA ALA A 8 2.09 0.03 -26.39
C ALA A 8 1.92 1.50 -25.95
N ILE A 9 1.29 2.34 -26.77
CA ILE A 9 1.02 3.75 -26.45
C ILE A 9 -0.01 3.85 -25.31
N GLY A 10 -1.10 3.07 -25.36
CA GLY A 10 -2.08 3.00 -24.28
C GLY A 10 -1.46 2.51 -22.96
N LYS A 11 -0.56 1.52 -23.01
CA LYS A 11 0.19 1.06 -21.83
C LYS A 11 1.16 2.12 -21.29
N GLY A 12 1.82 2.89 -22.17
CA GLY A 12 2.73 3.96 -21.77
C GLY A 12 2.01 5.11 -21.06
N VAL A 13 0.93 5.63 -21.67
CA VAL A 13 0.15 6.74 -21.10
C VAL A 13 -0.59 6.32 -19.83
N GLN A 14 -1.19 5.12 -19.82
CA GLN A 14 -1.86 4.61 -18.62
C GLN A 14 -0.85 4.40 -17.49
N LYS A 15 0.33 3.83 -17.76
CA LYS A 15 1.36 3.63 -16.76
C LYS A 15 1.88 4.96 -16.21
N GLU A 16 2.21 5.91 -17.08
CA GLU A 16 2.76 7.20 -16.66
C GLU A 16 1.73 8.06 -15.90
N TYR A 17 0.44 8.01 -16.28
CA TYR A 17 -0.63 8.69 -15.55
C TYR A 17 -0.95 8.00 -14.22
N LEU A 18 -1.06 6.67 -14.19
CA LEU A 18 -1.31 5.92 -12.96
C LEU A 18 -0.16 6.08 -11.97
N ASP A 19 1.09 5.99 -12.42
CA ASP A 19 2.27 6.14 -11.57
C ASP A 19 2.33 7.55 -10.95
N LYS A 20 1.96 8.60 -11.71
CA LYS A 20 1.85 9.99 -11.19
C LYS A 20 0.76 10.12 -10.13
N GLN A 21 -0.39 9.49 -10.33
CA GLN A 21 -1.48 9.51 -9.34
C GLN A 21 -1.11 8.73 -8.08
N ILE A 22 -0.45 7.58 -8.23
CA ILE A 22 0.04 6.78 -7.09
C ILE A 22 1.06 7.58 -6.27
N ALA A 23 1.99 8.28 -6.91
CA ALA A 23 2.94 9.15 -6.20
C ALA A 23 2.22 10.28 -5.44
N THR A 24 1.25 10.93 -6.08
CA THR A 24 0.46 12.00 -5.45
C THR A 24 -0.31 11.49 -4.22
N HIS A 25 -0.96 10.33 -4.35
CA HIS A 25 -1.71 9.72 -3.25
C HIS A 25 -0.79 9.26 -2.13
N ARG A 26 0.36 8.67 -2.45
CA ARG A 26 1.38 8.30 -1.47
C ARG A 26 1.81 9.51 -0.65
N ASP A 27 2.18 10.60 -1.32
CA ASP A 27 2.67 11.79 -0.65
C ASP A 27 1.59 12.42 0.24
N TYR A 28 0.32 12.37 -0.18
CA TYR A 28 -0.81 12.78 0.65
C TYR A 28 -0.96 11.92 1.91
N LEU A 29 -0.89 10.58 1.76
CA LEU A 29 -1.02 9.66 2.90
C LEU A 29 0.13 9.82 3.89
N GLU A 30 1.36 10.01 3.39
CA GLU A 30 2.54 10.29 4.21
C GLU A 30 2.37 11.60 5.00
N GLN A 31 1.90 12.67 4.35
CA GLN A 31 1.63 13.94 5.02
C GLN A 31 0.52 13.84 6.07
N HIS A 32 -0.50 13.03 5.81
CA HIS A 32 -1.59 12.80 6.78
C HIS A 32 -1.11 12.05 8.01
N LEU A 33 -0.33 10.98 7.83
CA LEU A 33 0.28 10.21 8.92
C LEU A 33 1.41 10.97 9.65
N ASN A 34 1.89 12.08 9.08
CA ASN A 34 2.80 12.97 9.80
C ASN A 34 2.07 13.77 10.90
N LYS A 35 0.76 13.98 10.77
CA LYS A 35 -0.05 14.74 11.73
C LYS A 35 -0.78 13.86 12.74
N SER A 36 -1.00 12.60 12.39
CA SER A 36 -1.85 11.67 13.13
C SER A 36 -1.22 10.30 13.20
N THR A 37 -1.43 9.58 14.29
CA THR A 37 -0.89 8.23 14.44
C THR A 37 -1.60 7.27 13.48
N TRP A 38 -2.92 7.36 13.39
CA TRP A 38 -3.77 6.54 12.52
C TRP A 38 -4.47 7.41 11.49
N PHE A 39 -5.15 6.80 10.51
CA PHE A 39 -5.87 7.58 9.49
C PHE A 39 -7.02 8.42 10.08
N VAL A 40 -7.58 7.99 11.22
CA VAL A 40 -8.59 8.74 11.97
C VAL A 40 -8.01 9.16 13.32
N GLY A 41 -7.20 10.22 13.30
CA GLY A 41 -6.62 10.80 14.51
C GLY A 41 -5.64 9.86 15.23
N ASN A 42 -5.84 9.67 16.53
CA ASN A 42 -4.91 8.91 17.39
C ASN A 42 -5.42 7.52 17.79
N GLU A 43 -6.59 7.11 17.29
CA GLU A 43 -7.16 5.79 17.60
C GLU A 43 -7.29 4.93 16.35
N PHE A 44 -7.09 3.62 16.53
CA PHE A 44 -7.26 2.66 15.46
C PHE A 44 -8.74 2.52 15.08
N SER A 45 -9.04 2.55 13.78
CA SER A 45 -10.40 2.54 13.28
C SER A 45 -10.61 1.60 12.09
N ALA A 46 -11.85 1.48 11.63
CA ALA A 46 -12.17 0.75 10.40
C ALA A 46 -11.48 1.35 9.16
N ALA A 47 -11.13 2.63 9.18
CA ALA A 47 -10.39 3.27 8.10
C ALA A 47 -9.00 2.63 7.94
N ASP A 48 -8.32 2.31 9.04
CA ASP A 48 -7.00 1.68 9.02
C ASP A 48 -7.07 0.23 8.48
N ILE A 49 -8.19 -0.48 8.74
CA ILE A 49 -8.45 -1.79 8.11
C ILE A 49 -8.63 -1.65 6.60
N GLN A 50 -9.40 -0.65 6.15
CA GLN A 50 -9.61 -0.43 4.72
C GLN A 50 -8.31 0.00 4.02
N MET A 51 -7.53 0.86 4.69
CA MET A 51 -6.29 1.43 4.15
C MET A 51 -5.09 0.49 4.28
N SER A 52 -5.16 -0.60 5.05
CA SER A 52 -4.06 -1.57 5.11
C SER A 52 -3.77 -2.18 3.75
N PHE A 53 -4.81 -2.57 2.99
CA PHE A 53 -4.66 -3.20 1.68
C PHE A 53 -3.97 -2.34 0.62
N PRO A 54 -4.39 -1.08 0.34
CA PRO A 54 -3.72 -0.25 -0.64
C PRO A 54 -2.29 0.12 -0.21
N VAL A 55 -2.03 0.28 1.10
CA VAL A 55 -0.68 0.57 1.59
C VAL A 55 0.25 -0.65 1.45
N GLU A 56 -0.24 -1.86 1.74
CA GLU A 56 0.46 -3.13 1.45
C GLU A 56 0.73 -3.27 -0.05
N ALA A 57 -0.27 -3.00 -0.90
CA ALA A 57 -0.11 -3.05 -2.35
C ALA A 57 0.94 -2.04 -2.87
N LEU A 58 1.07 -0.88 -2.22
CA LEU A 58 2.08 0.10 -2.51
C LEU A 58 3.48 -0.38 -2.07
N ALA A 59 3.57 -1.00 -0.88
CA ALA A 59 4.79 -1.63 -0.39
C ALA A 59 5.31 -2.71 -1.34
N GLY A 60 4.43 -3.61 -1.79
CA GLY A 60 4.78 -4.67 -2.71
C GLY A 60 5.24 -4.23 -4.10
N ARG A 61 5.02 -2.96 -4.45
CA ARG A 61 5.50 -2.34 -5.69
C ARG A 61 6.79 -1.54 -5.50
N GLY A 62 7.38 -1.54 -4.30
CA GLY A 62 8.52 -0.68 -3.94
C GLY A 62 8.15 0.79 -3.76
N GLY A 63 6.86 1.11 -3.64
CA GLY A 63 6.37 2.49 -3.63
C GLY A 63 6.56 3.24 -2.31
N LEU A 64 7.10 2.61 -1.27
CA LEU A 64 7.26 3.22 0.06
C LEU A 64 8.63 3.88 0.30
N GLU A 65 9.53 3.85 -0.67
CA GLU A 65 10.81 4.55 -0.57
C GLU A 65 10.58 6.06 -0.35
N GLY A 66 11.22 6.61 0.68
CA GLY A 66 11.06 8.02 1.08
C GLY A 66 9.83 8.34 1.93
N CYS A 67 9.03 7.34 2.32
CA CYS A 67 7.81 7.52 3.13
C CYS A 67 7.92 6.84 4.52
N PRO A 68 8.70 7.43 5.45
CA PRO A 68 8.93 6.82 6.75
C PRO A 68 7.66 6.65 7.61
N LYS A 69 6.66 7.54 7.50
CA LYS A 69 5.41 7.43 8.27
C LYS A 69 4.52 6.32 7.77
N LEU A 70 4.44 6.10 6.46
CA LEU A 70 3.75 4.96 5.88
C LEU A 70 4.44 3.63 6.25
N GLN A 71 5.77 3.59 6.26
CA GLN A 71 6.51 2.42 6.72
C GLN A 71 6.26 2.12 8.20
N ASP A 72 6.30 3.14 9.06
CA ASP A 72 5.98 3.00 10.49
C ASP A 72 4.52 2.57 10.71
N TYR A 73 3.58 3.11 9.94
CA TYR A 73 2.17 2.67 9.95
C TYR A 73 2.04 1.17 9.63
N LEU A 74 2.74 0.67 8.61
CA LEU A 74 2.71 -0.75 8.27
C LEU A 74 3.31 -1.63 9.37
N GLN A 75 4.45 -1.22 9.92
CA GLN A 75 5.04 -1.95 11.06
C GLN A 75 4.05 -2.00 12.24
N ARG A 76 3.39 -0.88 12.52
CA ARG A 76 2.42 -0.77 13.61
C ARG A 76 1.18 -1.62 13.38
N ILE A 77 0.65 -1.68 12.16
CA ILE A 77 -0.54 -2.51 11.86
C ILE A 77 -0.19 -4.00 11.92
N HIS A 78 1.00 -4.39 11.44
CA HIS A 78 1.51 -5.76 11.49
C HIS A 78 1.80 -6.25 12.90
N ALA A 79 2.23 -5.37 13.79
CA ALA A 79 2.47 -5.70 15.20
C ALA A 79 1.18 -6.01 15.98
N ARG A 80 -0.01 -5.73 15.44
CA ARG A 80 -1.27 -5.91 16.18
C ARG A 80 -1.64 -7.40 16.26
N PRO A 81 -1.92 -7.94 17.46
CA PRO A 81 -2.35 -9.34 17.62
C PRO A 81 -3.63 -9.67 16.83
N ALA A 82 -4.52 -8.71 16.64
CA ALA A 82 -5.73 -8.88 15.82
C ALA A 82 -5.39 -9.06 14.34
N TYR A 83 -4.35 -8.39 13.84
CA TYR A 83 -3.89 -8.53 12.46
C TYR A 83 -3.23 -9.89 12.24
N GLN A 84 -2.37 -10.32 13.17
CA GLN A 84 -1.72 -11.63 13.12
C GLN A 84 -2.74 -12.77 13.11
N ARG A 85 -3.74 -12.73 14.00
CA ARG A 85 -4.85 -13.71 13.99
C ARG A 85 -5.66 -13.67 12.69
N ALA A 86 -5.87 -12.49 12.11
CA ALA A 86 -6.56 -12.35 10.83
C ALA A 86 -5.74 -12.94 9.67
N LEU A 87 -4.40 -12.88 9.73
CA LEU A 87 -3.55 -13.58 8.77
C LEU A 87 -3.66 -15.09 8.94
N GLU A 88 -3.51 -15.61 10.17
CA GLU A 88 -3.62 -17.05 10.46
C GLU A 88 -4.95 -17.65 9.98
N GLN A 89 -6.06 -16.91 10.12
CA GLN A 89 -7.39 -17.34 9.66
C GLN A 89 -7.67 -17.00 8.19
N GLY A 90 -6.98 -16.01 7.64
CA GLY A 90 -7.27 -15.38 6.34
C GLY A 90 -6.78 -16.18 5.12
N GLY A 91 -6.07 -17.29 5.30
CA GLY A 91 -5.66 -18.19 4.23
C GLY A 91 -4.91 -17.48 3.09
N ARG A 92 -5.57 -17.26 1.94
CA ARG A 92 -4.99 -16.58 0.76
C ARG A 92 -4.47 -15.17 1.07
N LEU A 93 -5.02 -14.48 2.07
CA LEU A 93 -4.53 -13.18 2.52
C LEU A 93 -3.15 -13.27 3.18
N ALA A 94 -2.90 -14.33 3.96
CA ALA A 94 -1.61 -14.61 4.59
C ALA A 94 -0.53 -14.82 3.53
N CYS A 95 -0.80 -15.64 2.51
CA CYS A 95 0.16 -15.89 1.43
C CYS A 95 0.48 -14.63 0.63
N TRP A 96 -0.42 -13.63 0.57
CA TRP A 96 -0.16 -12.36 -0.09
C TRP A 96 0.75 -11.47 0.76
N VAL A 97 0.48 -11.33 2.06
CA VAL A 97 1.31 -10.54 2.99
C VAL A 97 2.69 -11.19 3.23
N GLU A 98 2.77 -12.51 3.30
CA GLU A 98 4.04 -13.23 3.36
C GLU A 98 4.85 -13.06 2.06
N GLY A 99 4.19 -13.05 0.91
CA GLY A 99 4.81 -12.78 -0.39
C GLY A 99 5.39 -11.37 -0.53
N LEU A 100 4.88 -10.39 0.22
CA LEU A 100 5.42 -9.02 0.28
C LEU A 100 6.58 -8.86 1.27
N ASN A 101 6.71 -9.76 2.25
CA ASN A 101 7.83 -9.79 3.20
C ASN A 101 9.12 -10.40 2.63
N TYR A 102 9.23 -10.59 1.32
CA TYR A 102 10.39 -11.19 0.66
C TYR A 102 11.21 -10.17 -0.13
N THR A 103 11.93 -9.30 0.59
CA THR A 103 13.28 -8.87 0.22
C THR A 103 14.07 -8.68 1.51
N ARG A 104 14.83 -9.72 1.88
CA ARG A 104 16.12 -9.50 2.53
C ARG A 104 17.12 -9.05 1.48
#